data_AF-A0A6M0GA66-F1
#
_entry.id   AF-A0A6M0GA66-F1
#
_cell.length_a   1.000
_cell.length_b   1.000
_cell.length_c   1.000
_cell.angle_alpha   90.00
_cell.angle_beta   90.00
_cell.angle_gamma   90.00
#
_symmetry.space_group_name_H-M   'P 1'
#
loop_
_entity.id
_entity.type
_entity.pdbx_description
1 polymer ?
#
loop_
_entity_poly.entity_id
_entity_poly.type
_entity_poly.pdbx_seq_one_letter_code
_entity_poly.pdbx_strand_id
1 'polypeptide(L)'
;MYYNFSGAIDNIYSSLVIMLAISGWMGTVRLWEDRAEFKSVAQGICGLRKIERRSGFAHLELYFDQDTPDDKRNLFIAFIEKHLQKQGVEVYEHVKITCVCGYHFAEHSIRKRVVDGWSDIGCPECDRRTKI
;
A
#
# COMPACT_ATOMS: atom_id res chain seq x y z
N MET A 1 4.50 0.28 -2.04
CA MET A 1 3.54 0.97 -1.13
C MET A 1 2.79 -0.11 -0.36
N TYR A 2 2.25 0.13 0.83
CA TYR A 2 1.37 -0.85 1.47
C TYR A 2 0.26 -0.18 2.29
N TYR A 3 -0.83 -0.89 2.52
CA TYR A 3 -1.97 -0.47 3.32
C TYR A 3 -2.19 -1.42 4.49
N ASN A 4 -2.53 -0.89 5.66
CA ASN A 4 -2.94 -1.71 6.80
C ASN A 4 -4.45 -1.71 6.96
N PHE A 5 -4.99 -2.88 7.28
CA PHE A 5 -6.41 -3.04 7.59
C PHE A 5 -6.62 -4.18 8.58
N SER A 6 -7.69 -4.06 9.36
CA SER A 6 -8.12 -5.03 10.36
C SER A 6 -9.53 -5.55 10.04
N GLY A 7 -9.90 -6.68 10.64
CA GLY A 7 -11.23 -7.27 10.48
C GLY A 7 -11.28 -8.36 9.39
N ALA A 8 -12.22 -8.26 8.45
CA ALA A 8 -12.51 -9.29 7.44
C ALA A 8 -11.49 -9.31 6.29
N ILE A 9 -10.23 -9.56 6.63
CA ILE A 9 -9.06 -9.43 5.77
C ILE A 9 -9.22 -10.20 4.46
N ASP A 10 -9.63 -11.47 4.53
CA ASP A 10 -9.78 -12.32 3.34
C ASP A 10 -10.90 -11.83 2.43
N ASN A 11 -12.02 -11.38 2.99
CA ASN A 11 -13.12 -10.85 2.20
C ASN A 11 -12.72 -9.55 1.48
N ILE A 12 -11.99 -8.66 2.15
CA ILE A 12 -11.50 -7.42 1.55
C ILE A 12 -10.52 -7.73 0.42
N TYR A 13 -9.58 -8.65 0.65
CA TYR A 13 -8.61 -9.07 -0.35
C TYR A 13 -9.28 -9.75 -1.56
N SER A 14 -10.10 -10.77 -1.32
CA SER A 14 -10.77 -11.53 -2.39
C SER A 14 -11.70 -10.65 -3.21
N SER A 15 -12.49 -9.78 -2.57
CA SER A 15 -13.38 -8.85 -3.30
C SER A 15 -12.60 -7.86 -4.16
N LEU A 16 -11.44 -7.38 -3.67
CA LEU A 16 -10.56 -6.49 -4.45
C LEU A 16 -10.01 -7.19 -5.68
N VAL A 17 -9.46 -8.40 -5.50
CA VAL A 17 -8.89 -9.20 -6.59
C VAL A 17 -9.95 -9.53 -7.64
N ILE A 18 -11.15 -9.92 -7.22
CA ILE A 18 -12.27 -10.20 -8.12
C ILE A 18 -12.66 -8.96 -8.91
N MET A 19 -12.80 -7.80 -8.25
CA MET A 19 -13.15 -6.56 -8.95
C MET A 19 -12.10 -6.13 -9.95
N LEU A 20 -10.81 -6.24 -9.62
CA LEU A 20 -9.73 -5.98 -10.55
C LEU A 20 -9.76 -6.95 -11.74
N ALA A 21 -10.02 -8.23 -11.52
CA ALA A 21 -10.12 -9.21 -12.58
C ALA A 21 -11.31 -8.94 -13.53
N ILE A 22 -12.48 -8.59 -12.98
CA ILE A 22 -13.68 -8.26 -13.78
C ILE A 22 -13.51 -6.95 -14.54
N SER A 23 -12.79 -5.98 -13.97
CA SER A 23 -12.66 -4.64 -14.57
C SER A 23 -11.97 -4.63 -15.94
N GLY A 24 -11.21 -5.67 -16.30
CA GLY A 24 -10.72 -5.92 -17.67
C GLY A 24 -9.63 -4.96 -18.20
N TRP A 25 -9.46 -3.77 -17.62
CA TRP A 25 -8.50 -2.75 -18.07
C TRP A 25 -7.02 -3.10 -17.80
N MET A 26 -6.79 -4.15 -17.02
CA MET A 26 -5.49 -4.53 -16.45
C MET A 26 -4.81 -5.69 -17.21
N GLY A 27 -5.48 -6.27 -18.22
CA GLY A 27 -4.96 -7.33 -19.06
C GLY A 27 -5.03 -8.72 -18.42
N THR A 28 -4.00 -9.55 -18.61
CA THR A 28 -3.97 -10.93 -18.11
C THR A 28 -3.75 -10.95 -16.60
N VAL A 29 -4.54 -11.77 -15.89
CA VAL A 29 -4.46 -11.91 -14.43
C VAL A 29 -3.72 -13.19 -14.07
N ARG A 30 -2.83 -13.11 -13.09
CA ARG A 30 -2.20 -14.27 -12.43
C ARG A 30 -2.49 -14.21 -10.95
N LEU A 31 -3.00 -15.31 -10.40
CA LEU A 31 -3.48 -15.39 -9.02
C LEU A 31 -2.73 -16.47 -8.23
N TRP A 32 -2.44 -16.14 -6.98
CA TRP A 32 -1.94 -17.02 -5.93
C TRP A 32 -2.74 -16.76 -4.65
N GLU A 33 -2.50 -17.55 -3.61
CA GLU A 33 -3.19 -17.43 -2.31
C GLU A 33 -3.01 -16.04 -1.68
N ASP A 34 -1.79 -15.50 -1.71
CA ASP A 34 -1.44 -14.23 -1.08
C ASP A 34 -1.13 -13.12 -2.10
N ARG A 35 -1.22 -13.39 -3.41
CA ARG A 35 -0.73 -12.47 -4.44
C ARG A 35 -1.62 -12.46 -5.68
N ALA A 36 -1.82 -11.26 -6.25
CA ALA A 36 -2.40 -11.09 -7.56
C ALA A 36 -1.53 -10.18 -8.42
N GLU A 37 -1.31 -10.56 -9.67
CA GLU A 37 -0.57 -9.78 -10.66
C GLU A 37 -1.44 -9.52 -11.88
N PHE A 38 -1.34 -8.30 -12.37
CA PHE A 38 -2.09 -7.78 -13.50
C PHE A 38 -1.12 -7.29 -14.57
N LYS A 39 -1.08 -8.02 -15.69
CA LYS A 39 -0.15 -7.75 -16.77
C LYS A 39 -0.88 -7.21 -18.00
N SER A 40 -0.53 -6.00 -18.40
CA SER A 40 -0.88 -5.49 -19.73
C SER A 40 0.29 -5.72 -20.68
N VAL A 41 0.00 -6.10 -21.92
CA VAL A 41 1.01 -6.50 -22.94
C VAL A 41 2.04 -5.38 -23.20
N ALA A 42 1.68 -4.11 -22.98
CA ALA A 42 2.53 -2.96 -23.28
C ALA A 42 2.89 -2.06 -22.08
N GLN A 43 2.46 -2.37 -20.85
CA GLN A 43 2.50 -1.41 -19.73
C GLN A 43 2.95 -2.02 -18.39
N GLY A 44 3.82 -3.04 -18.43
CA GLY A 44 4.36 -3.68 -17.23
C GLY A 44 3.31 -4.36 -16.34
N ILE A 45 3.77 -4.80 -15.16
CA ILE A 45 2.96 -5.53 -14.17
C ILE A 45 2.55 -4.59 -13.03
N CYS A 46 1.26 -4.60 -12.68
CA CYS A 46 0.77 -4.06 -11.42
C CYS A 46 0.42 -5.25 -10.51
N GLY A 47 0.96 -5.26 -9.29
CA GLY A 47 0.79 -6.38 -8.39
C GLY A 47 0.37 -5.94 -7.00
N LEU A 48 -0.34 -6.84 -6.33
CA LEU A 48 -0.72 -6.70 -4.94
C LEU A 48 -0.45 -7.99 -4.17
N ARG A 49 -0.03 -7.88 -2.92
CA ARG A 49 0.27 -9.00 -2.03
C ARG A 49 -0.34 -8.79 -0.65
N LYS A 50 -1.12 -9.76 -0.18
CA LYS A 50 -1.58 -9.86 1.20
C LYS A 50 -0.45 -10.42 2.06
N ILE A 51 -0.13 -9.75 3.16
CA ILE A 51 0.81 -10.24 4.17
C ILE A 51 0.08 -10.21 5.50
N GLU A 52 -0.16 -11.40 6.06
CA GLU A 52 -0.80 -11.52 7.37
C GLU A 52 0.17 -11.11 8.48
N ARG A 53 -0.36 -10.42 9.49
CA ARG A 53 0.39 -10.02 10.68
C ARG A 53 -0.30 -10.60 11.92
N ARG A 54 0.48 -10.72 12.99
CA ARG A 54 -0.06 -11.08 14.31
C ARG A 54 -1.10 -10.02 14.74
N SER A 55 -2.09 -10.46 15.52
CA SER A 55 -3.15 -9.60 16.09
C SER A 55 -4.29 -9.18 15.16
N GLY A 56 -4.57 -9.92 14.08
CA GLY A 56 -5.78 -9.68 13.26
C GLY A 56 -5.69 -8.49 12.31
N PHE A 57 -4.45 -8.13 11.94
CA PHE A 57 -4.14 -7.12 10.93
C PHE A 57 -3.53 -7.78 9.70
N ALA A 58 -3.80 -7.24 8.53
CA ALA A 58 -3.07 -7.56 7.31
C ALA A 58 -2.51 -6.32 6.65
N HIS A 59 -1.39 -6.54 5.96
CA HIS A 59 -0.81 -5.57 5.06
C HIS A 59 -1.19 -5.96 3.62
N LEU A 60 -1.62 -4.99 2.83
CA LEU A 60 -1.72 -5.12 1.39
C LEU A 60 -0.58 -4.34 0.77
N GLU A 61 0.45 -5.04 0.29
CA GLU A 61 1.57 -4.43 -0.41
C GLU A 61 1.26 -4.28 -1.90
N LEU A 62 1.46 -3.09 -2.45
CA LEU A 62 1.42 -2.80 -3.87
C LEU A 62 2.84 -2.66 -4.42
N TYR A 63 3.08 -3.32 -5.54
CA TYR A 63 4.33 -3.27 -6.28
C TYR A 63 4.06 -3.14 -7.78
N PHE A 64 5.03 -2.53 -8.46
CA PHE A 64 4.95 -2.23 -9.87
C PHE A 64 6.26 -2.63 -10.52
N ASP A 65 6.19 -3.08 -11.77
CA ASP A 65 7.38 -3.26 -12.59
C ASP A 65 8.00 -1.89 -12.93
N GLN A 66 9.30 -1.89 -13.26
CA GLN A 66 10.01 -0.66 -13.62
C GLN A 66 9.38 -0.01 -14.86
N ASP A 67 8.91 -0.83 -15.79
CA ASP A 67 8.30 -0.42 -17.07
C ASP A 67 6.82 -0.02 -16.95
N THR A 68 6.22 -0.07 -15.76
CA THR A 68 4.83 0.35 -15.56
C THR A 68 4.72 1.89 -15.63
N PRO A 69 3.94 2.47 -16.57
CA PRO A 69 3.76 3.91 -16.66
C PRO A 69 3.09 4.50 -15.41
N ASP A 70 3.50 5.71 -15.00
CA ASP A 70 3.00 6.33 -13.77
C ASP A 70 1.48 6.55 -13.79
N ASP A 71 0.88 6.91 -14.92
CA ASP A 71 -0.58 7.03 -15.05
C ASP A 71 -1.30 5.72 -14.70
N LYS A 72 -0.72 4.58 -15.09
CA LYS A 72 -1.27 3.26 -14.78
C LYS A 72 -1.06 2.90 -13.32
N ARG A 73 0.09 3.26 -12.73
CA ARG A 73 0.34 3.10 -11.29
C ARG A 73 -0.69 3.89 -10.48
N ASN A 74 -0.90 5.16 -10.83
CA ASN A 74 -1.84 6.05 -10.18
C ASN A 74 -3.28 5.56 -10.31
N LEU A 75 -3.68 5.09 -11.49
CA LEU A 75 -5.02 4.52 -11.68
C LEU A 75 -5.23 3.25 -10.85
N PHE A 76 -4.19 2.41 -10.71
CA PHE A 76 -4.24 1.20 -9.87
C PHE A 76 -4.37 1.54 -8.39
N ILE A 77 -3.57 2.48 -7.91
CA ILE A 77 -3.61 2.99 -6.54
C ILE A 77 -5.00 3.56 -6.23
N ALA A 78 -5.50 4.47 -7.08
CA ALA A 78 -6.81 5.10 -6.89
C ALA A 78 -7.95 4.09 -6.89
N PHE A 79 -7.86 3.03 -7.70
CA PHE A 79 -8.84 1.94 -7.70
C PHE A 79 -8.85 1.19 -6.37
N ILE A 80 -7.66 0.84 -5.86
CA ILE A 80 -7.51 0.10 -4.61
C ILE A 80 -8.00 0.94 -3.43
N GLU A 81 -7.62 2.21 -3.36
CA GLU A 81 -8.07 3.12 -2.30
C GLU A 81 -9.57 3.29 -2.29
N LYS A 82 -10.18 3.48 -3.46
CA LYS A 82 -11.63 3.57 -3.60
C LYS A 82 -12.34 2.30 -3.13
N HIS A 83 -11.76 1.13 -3.38
CA HIS A 83 -12.31 -0.14 -2.90
C HIS A 83 -12.20 -0.26 -1.38
N LEU A 84 -11.02 0.00 -0.83
CA LEU A 84 -10.78 -0.09 0.62
C LEU A 84 -11.66 0.89 1.40
N GLN A 85 -11.81 2.13 0.91
CA GLN A 85 -12.72 3.13 1.51
C GLN A 85 -14.18 2.62 1.54
N LYS A 86 -14.66 1.97 0.48
CA LYS A 86 -16.02 1.40 0.44
C LYS A 86 -16.24 0.28 1.45
N GLN A 87 -15.18 -0.44 1.83
CA GLN A 87 -15.25 -1.51 2.84
C GLN A 87 -15.21 -0.96 4.27
N GLY A 88 -15.20 0.37 4.47
CA GLY A 88 -15.12 0.99 5.79
C GLY A 88 -13.80 0.74 6.50
N VAL A 89 -12.77 0.37 5.74
CA VAL A 89 -11.43 0.11 6.24
C VAL A 89 -10.72 1.44 6.43
N GLU A 90 -10.15 1.66 7.62
CA GLU A 90 -9.21 2.76 7.81
C GLU A 90 -7.94 2.46 6.99
N VAL A 91 -7.87 3.07 5.82
CA VAL A 91 -6.72 2.99 4.93
C VAL A 91 -5.62 3.84 5.53
N TYR A 92 -4.62 3.19 6.10
CA TYR A 92 -3.42 3.88 6.50
C TYR A 92 -2.39 3.81 5.38
N GLU A 93 -2.19 4.93 4.69
CA GLU A 93 -1.05 5.12 3.81
C GLU A 93 0.21 5.25 4.67
N HIS A 94 1.15 4.32 4.50
CA HIS A 94 2.42 4.36 5.22
C HIS A 94 3.41 5.21 4.47
N VAL A 95 3.54 6.47 4.89
CA VAL A 95 4.65 7.33 4.47
C VAL A 95 5.95 6.71 5.02
N LYS A 96 6.77 6.12 4.15
CA LYS A 96 8.12 5.69 4.50
C LYS A 96 9.03 6.91 4.59
N ILE A 97 9.12 7.51 5.78
CA ILE A 97 10.07 8.58 6.04
C ILE A 97 11.42 7.95 6.36
N THR A 98 12.44 8.39 5.61
CA THR A 98 13.83 8.00 5.86
C THR A 98 14.62 9.27 6.15
N CYS A 99 15.39 9.25 7.23
CA CYS A 99 16.29 10.35 7.56
C CYS A 99 17.45 10.41 6.55
N VAL A 100 18.08 11.58 6.41
CA VAL A 100 19.29 11.77 5.59
C VAL A 100 20.48 10.91 6.05
N CYS A 101 20.48 10.41 7.29
CA CYS A 101 21.49 9.46 7.77
C CYS A 101 21.19 8.00 7.37
N GLY A 102 20.06 7.73 6.71
CA GLY A 102 19.61 6.39 6.34
C GLY A 102 18.67 5.73 7.35
N TYR A 103 18.42 6.34 8.51
CA TYR A 103 17.51 5.79 9.50
C TYR A 103 16.06 5.75 9.00
N HIS A 104 15.43 4.59 9.09
CA HIS A 104 14.01 4.42 8.77
C HIS A 104 13.15 4.65 10.01
N PHE A 105 12.28 5.65 9.95
CA PHE A 105 11.40 5.96 11.07
C PHE A 105 10.35 4.87 11.26
N ALA A 106 10.18 4.43 12.51
CA ALA A 106 9.09 3.54 12.86
C ALA A 106 7.76 4.27 12.63
N GLU A 107 6.85 3.60 11.93
CA GLU A 107 5.56 4.15 11.51
C GLU A 107 4.72 4.71 12.68
N HIS A 108 4.67 4.00 13.81
CA HIS A 108 3.93 4.47 14.98
C HIS A 108 4.43 5.84 15.47
N SER A 109 5.72 6.13 15.32
CA SER A 109 6.32 7.43 15.66
C SER A 109 5.93 8.52 14.67
N ILE A 110 5.85 8.19 13.37
CA ILE A 110 5.39 9.11 12.32
C ILE A 110 3.90 9.43 12.53
N ARG A 111 3.06 8.41 12.73
CA ARG A 111 1.63 8.60 12.96
C ARG A 111 1.34 9.42 14.20
N LYS A 112 2.02 9.12 15.30
CA LYS A 112 1.85 9.90 16.53
C LYS A 112 2.15 11.38 16.29
N ARG A 113 3.23 11.70 15.57
CA ARG A 113 3.55 13.07 15.16
C ARG A 113 2.44 13.71 14.32
N VAL A 114 1.91 13.01 13.32
CA VAL A 114 0.81 13.53 12.47
C VAL A 114 -0.46 13.80 13.28
N VAL A 115 -0.87 12.85 14.13
CA VAL A 115 -2.05 13.00 15.01
C VAL A 115 -1.87 14.14 15.99
N ASP A 116 -0.66 14.30 16.52
CA ASP A 116 -0.28 15.38 17.43
C ASP A 116 -0.08 16.73 16.69
N GLY A 117 -0.27 16.80 15.36
CA GLY A 117 -0.22 18.03 14.57
C GLY A 117 1.19 18.49 14.14
N TRP A 118 2.20 17.63 14.27
CA TRP A 118 3.58 17.93 13.88
C TRP A 118 3.84 17.63 12.41
N SER A 119 4.60 18.51 11.75
CA SER A 119 5.02 18.39 10.35
C SER A 119 6.44 17.85 10.17
N ASP A 120 7.06 17.37 11.25
CA ASP A 120 8.42 16.87 11.24
C ASP A 120 8.69 15.84 12.35
N ILE A 121 9.73 15.03 12.16
CA ILE A 121 10.15 13.97 13.08
C ILE A 121 11.67 14.03 13.31
N GLY A 122 12.09 13.90 14.57
CA GLY A 122 13.51 13.91 14.96
C GLY A 122 14.10 12.50 14.89
N CYS A 123 15.24 12.35 14.21
CA CYS A 123 15.97 11.09 14.07
C CYS A 123 16.63 10.69 15.40
N PRO A 124 16.37 9.48 15.93
CA PRO A 124 17.02 9.02 17.16
C PRO A 124 18.50 8.66 16.99
N GLU A 125 19.02 8.56 15.76
CA GLU A 125 20.43 8.21 15.52
C GLU A 125 21.34 9.43 15.29
N CYS A 126 20.84 10.47 14.60
CA CYS A 126 21.65 11.64 14.23
C CYS A 126 21.07 12.98 14.70
N ASP A 127 19.98 12.96 15.47
CA ASP A 127 19.25 14.12 16.02
C ASP A 127 18.73 15.14 14.98
N ARG A 128 18.89 14.87 13.69
CA ARG A 128 18.35 15.71 12.61
C ARG A 128 16.85 15.55 12.49
N ARG A 129 16.18 16.64 12.13
CA ARG A 129 14.73 16.66 11.89
C ARG A 129 14.44 16.43 10.40
N THR A 130 13.47 15.58 10.11
CA THR A 130 13.01 15.25 8.75
C THR A 130 11.54 15.65 8.63
N LYS A 131 11.16 16.32 7.55
CA LYS A 131 9.76 16.69 7.31
C LYS A 131 8.90 15.44 7.08
N ILE A 132 7.69 15.47 7.61
CA ILE A 132 6.64 14.46 7.44
C ILE A 132 5.80 14.82 6.22
#